data_AF-A0A8C8RMT3-F1
#
_entry.id   AF-A0A8C8RMT3-F1
#
_cell.length_a   1.000
_cell.length_b   1.000
_cell.length_c   1.000
_cell.angle_alpha   90.00
_cell.angle_beta   90.00
_cell.angle_gamma   90.00
#
_symmetry.space_group_name_H-M   'P 1'
#
loop_
_entity.id
_entity.type
_entity.pdbx_description
1 polymer ?
#
loop_
_entity_poly.entity_id
_entity_poly.type
_entity_poly.pdbx_seq_one_letter_code
_entity_poly.pdbx_strand_id
1 'polypeptide(L)'
;MATEAVREAGVWRQTKALLFKNYLVKCRTKKSSVQEVLFPLFFLFWLILLSMMHPNRKFDEVPSVDLGTLDRSVFLDFILGYTPVTNMTRKIMQKVSFEYFTDDVITEEFFSEKELEEASTLSSSKFVGIVFKDSTSYQLRFFPGAITMSSIHVESRASCSSFSKGCESVTYWQSGFAVLQACIDAAIIQLTTNHSVWEELFSTKAAVMGAAANMKIDYFPRAVILIYLVIAFSPFGYYLAIHIVAEKEKRLKEFLKI
;
A
#
# COMPACT_ATOMS: atom_id res chain seq x y z
N MET A 1 9.09 29.79 -83.33
CA MET A 1 9.57 29.06 -82.14
C MET A 1 9.75 30.07 -81.01
N ALA A 2 8.75 30.16 -80.13
CA ALA A 2 8.87 30.92 -78.89
C ALA A 2 9.13 29.90 -77.78
N THR A 3 10.36 29.88 -77.26
CA THR A 3 10.73 29.05 -76.13
C THR A 3 10.33 29.78 -74.85
N GLU A 4 9.22 29.35 -74.25
CA GLU A 4 8.85 29.72 -72.88
C GLU A 4 9.92 29.20 -71.92
N ALA A 5 10.81 30.10 -71.49
CA ALA A 5 11.77 29.80 -70.43
C ALA A 5 11.06 29.90 -69.08
N VAL A 6 10.62 28.75 -68.56
CA VAL A 6 10.17 28.59 -67.17
C VAL A 6 11.35 28.98 -66.27
N ARG A 7 11.22 30.12 -65.60
CA ARG A 7 12.26 30.70 -64.77
C ARG A 7 12.15 30.10 -63.37
N GLU A 8 12.94 29.07 -63.06
CA GLU A 8 12.94 28.44 -61.74
C GLU A 8 13.25 29.49 -60.65
N ALA A 9 12.24 29.83 -59.86
CA ALA A 9 12.40 30.70 -58.71
C ALA A 9 13.35 30.01 -57.71
N GLY A 10 14.51 30.62 -57.44
CA GLY A 10 15.49 30.04 -56.51
C GLY A 10 14.85 29.71 -55.16
N VAL A 11 15.05 28.47 -54.69
CA VAL A 11 14.41 27.88 -53.50
C VAL A 11 14.42 28.83 -52.30
N TRP A 12 15.54 29.53 -52.06
CA TRP A 12 15.70 30.50 -50.99
C TRP A 12 14.72 31.69 -51.06
N ARG A 13 14.48 32.21 -52.26
CA ARG A 13 13.55 33.33 -52.47
C ARG A 13 12.12 32.89 -52.22
N GLN A 14 11.79 31.64 -52.60
CA GLN A 14 10.51 31.00 -52.30
C GLN A 14 10.34 30.73 -50.80
N THR A 15 11.39 30.24 -50.11
CA THR A 15 11.32 29.98 -48.65
C THR A 15 11.14 31.27 -47.87
N LYS A 16 11.86 32.34 -48.24
CA LYS A 16 11.73 33.66 -47.61
C LYS A 16 10.33 34.25 -47.81
N ALA A 17 9.77 34.12 -49.02
CA ALA A 17 8.41 34.56 -49.31
C ALA A 17 7.36 33.77 -48.51
N LEU A 18 7.53 32.45 -48.38
CA LEU A 18 6.67 31.59 -47.57
C LEU A 18 6.72 31.94 -46.08
N LEU A 19 7.91 32.16 -45.53
CA LEU A 19 8.08 32.58 -44.13
C LEU A 19 7.43 33.93 -43.88
N PHE A 20 7.62 34.89 -44.79
CA PHE A 20 7.00 36.21 -44.69
C PHE A 20 5.47 36.16 -44.78
N LYS A 21 4.93 35.33 -45.68
CA LYS A 21 3.48 35.05 -45.77
C LYS A 21 2.96 34.46 -44.46
N ASN A 22 3.61 33.42 -43.93
CA ASN A 22 3.21 32.77 -42.69
C ASN A 22 3.25 33.75 -41.50
N TYR A 23 4.26 34.62 -41.44
CA TYR A 23 4.36 35.68 -40.45
C TYR A 23 3.20 36.69 -40.58
N LEU A 24 2.92 37.21 -41.78
CA LEU A 24 1.81 38.15 -42.00
C LEU A 24 0.45 37.55 -41.66
N VAL A 25 0.22 36.27 -41.99
CA VAL A 25 -1.00 35.54 -41.59
C VAL A 25 -1.11 35.48 -40.07
N LYS A 26 -0.01 35.12 -39.36
CA LYS A 26 0.05 35.05 -37.90
C LYS A 26 -0.19 36.40 -37.22
N CYS A 27 0.29 37.50 -37.83
CA CYS A 27 0.04 38.87 -37.38
C CYS A 27 -1.43 39.29 -37.58
N ARG A 28 -2.05 38.87 -38.68
CA ARG A 28 -3.46 39.20 -38.99
C ARG A 28 -4.44 38.41 -38.11
N THR A 29 -4.08 37.19 -37.70
CA THR A 29 -4.85 36.34 -36.78
C THR A 29 -4.40 36.47 -35.32
N LYS A 30 -4.05 37.68 -34.87
CA LYS A 30 -3.46 37.95 -33.53
C LYS A 30 -4.21 37.29 -32.36
N LYS A 31 -5.55 37.27 -32.37
CA LYS A 31 -6.36 36.61 -31.33
C LYS A 31 -6.15 35.08 -31.29
N SER A 32 -6.13 34.44 -32.47
CA SER A 32 -5.87 32.99 -32.60
C SER A 32 -4.43 32.65 -32.24
N SER A 33 -3.47 33.49 -32.65
CA SER A 33 -2.04 33.27 -32.36
C SER A 33 -1.73 33.39 -30.85
N VAL A 34 -2.41 34.30 -30.14
CA VAL A 34 -2.28 34.40 -28.67
C VAL A 34 -2.88 33.17 -28.00
N GLN A 35 -4.06 32.74 -28.44
CA GLN A 35 -4.75 31.58 -27.89
C GLN A 35 -3.97 30.26 -28.11
N GLU A 36 -3.31 30.13 -29.26
CA GLU A 36 -2.44 28.99 -29.61
C GLU A 36 -1.23 28.86 -28.66
N VAL A 37 -0.73 29.96 -28.10
CA VAL A 37 0.39 29.94 -27.14
C VAL A 37 -0.11 29.85 -25.70
N LEU A 38 -1.19 30.58 -25.39
CA LEU A 38 -1.73 30.66 -24.04
C LEU A 38 -2.32 29.34 -23.56
N PHE A 39 -3.02 28.60 -24.42
CA PHE A 39 -3.61 27.32 -24.02
C PHE A 39 -2.58 26.26 -23.64
N PRO A 40 -1.54 25.97 -24.45
CA PRO A 40 -0.48 25.05 -24.05
C PRO A 40 0.23 25.47 -22.77
N LEU A 41 0.51 26.77 -22.59
CA LEU A 41 1.11 27.27 -21.35
C LEU A 41 0.19 27.06 -20.14
N PHE A 42 -1.10 27.30 -20.30
CA PHE A 42 -2.11 27.05 -19.28
C PHE A 42 -2.18 25.56 -18.92
N PHE A 43 -2.28 24.67 -19.90
CA PHE A 43 -2.28 23.22 -19.65
C PHE A 43 -0.95 22.75 -19.02
N LEU A 44 0.20 23.20 -19.51
CA LEU A 44 1.50 22.87 -18.90
C LEU A 44 1.59 23.32 -17.43
N PHE A 45 1.11 24.53 -17.12
CA PHE A 45 1.05 25.03 -15.76
C PHE A 45 0.20 24.12 -14.86
N TRP A 46 -0.99 23.72 -15.31
CA TRP A 46 -1.84 22.77 -14.58
C TRP A 46 -1.22 21.38 -14.44
N LEU A 47 -0.50 20.89 -15.46
CA LEU A 47 0.22 19.62 -15.38
C LEU A 47 1.30 19.67 -14.28
N ILE A 48 2.06 20.76 -14.21
CA ILE A 48 3.06 20.97 -13.15
C ILE A 48 2.38 20.98 -11.78
N LEU A 49 1.27 21.70 -11.62
CA LEU A 49 0.50 21.69 -10.37
C LEU A 49 0.02 20.29 -9.99
N LEU A 50 -0.57 19.53 -10.93
CA LEU A 50 -1.00 18.15 -10.71
C LEU A 50 0.16 17.23 -10.31
N SER A 51 1.31 17.40 -10.95
CA SER A 51 2.53 16.65 -10.62
C SER A 51 3.07 17.00 -9.23
N MET A 52 2.94 18.27 -8.80
CA MET A 52 3.35 18.70 -7.45
C MET A 52 2.39 18.21 -6.37
N MET A 53 1.10 18.13 -6.67
CA MET A 53 0.07 17.65 -5.74
C MET A 53 0.19 16.15 -5.44
N HIS A 54 0.74 15.36 -6.37
CA HIS A 54 0.91 13.92 -6.22
C HIS A 54 2.39 13.51 -6.36
N PRO A 55 3.25 13.85 -5.38
CA PRO A 55 4.63 13.40 -5.40
C PRO A 55 4.69 11.88 -5.20
N ASN A 56 5.72 11.25 -5.76
CA ASN A 56 5.98 9.83 -5.52
C ASN A 56 6.20 9.59 -4.02
N ARG A 57 5.60 8.54 -3.48
CA ARG A 57 5.82 8.14 -2.09
C ARG A 57 7.22 7.54 -1.96
N LYS A 58 8.07 8.22 -1.19
CA LYS A 58 9.38 7.72 -0.79
C LYS A 58 9.25 7.09 0.58
N PHE A 59 9.73 5.86 0.71
CA PHE A 59 9.87 5.20 2.01
C PHE A 59 11.35 5.12 2.32
N ASP A 60 11.74 5.68 3.46
CA ASP A 60 13.08 5.56 3.97
C ASP A 60 13.37 4.12 4.41
N GLU A 61 14.66 3.85 4.62
CA GLU A 61 15.09 2.58 5.17
C GLU A 61 14.53 2.41 6.58
N VAL A 62 13.92 1.25 6.83
CA VAL A 62 13.41 0.88 8.15
C VAL A 62 14.42 -0.11 8.74
N PRO A 63 15.10 0.20 9.85
CA PRO A 63 16.03 -0.73 10.47
C PRO A 63 15.27 -1.90 11.11
N SER A 64 15.97 -3.03 11.26
CA SER A 64 15.45 -4.15 12.05
C SER A 64 15.38 -3.79 13.52
N VAL A 65 14.32 -4.22 14.20
CA VAL A 65 14.13 -3.96 15.64
C VAL A 65 13.92 -5.28 16.36
N ASP A 66 14.72 -5.49 17.40
CA ASP A 66 14.57 -6.61 18.32
C ASP A 66 13.38 -6.34 19.25
N LEU A 67 12.41 -7.27 19.27
CA LEU A 67 11.25 -7.23 20.17
C LEU A 67 11.56 -7.90 21.52
N GLY A 68 12.75 -8.49 21.66
CA GLY A 68 13.18 -9.19 22.85
C GLY A 68 12.67 -10.63 22.91
N THR A 69 12.75 -11.18 24.12
CA THR A 69 12.25 -12.52 24.46
C THR A 69 10.77 -12.46 24.85
N LEU A 70 10.14 -13.62 24.95
CA LEU A 70 8.75 -13.75 25.42
C LEU A 70 8.60 -13.19 26.84
N ASP A 71 7.73 -12.18 27.01
CA ASP A 71 7.44 -11.57 28.31
C ASP A 71 6.20 -12.21 28.94
N ARG A 72 6.41 -12.94 30.04
CA ARG A 72 5.33 -13.62 30.79
C ARG A 72 4.48 -12.65 31.61
N SER A 73 5.02 -11.48 31.96
CA SER A 73 4.34 -10.52 32.82
C SER A 73 3.10 -9.89 32.17
N VAL A 74 2.96 -10.03 30.84
CA VAL A 74 1.80 -9.56 30.08
C VAL A 74 0.50 -10.22 30.57
N PHE A 75 0.57 -11.44 31.10
CA PHE A 75 -0.61 -12.19 31.57
C PHE A 75 -0.93 -12.02 33.07
N LEU A 76 -0.32 -11.05 33.75
CA LEU A 76 -0.73 -10.71 35.11
C LEU A 76 -2.20 -10.26 35.13
N ASP A 77 -3.00 -10.88 36.00
CA ASP A 77 -4.46 -10.71 36.14
C ASP A 77 -5.33 -11.19 34.96
N PHE A 78 -4.79 -11.98 34.04
CA PHE A 78 -5.60 -12.55 32.95
C PHE A 78 -6.38 -13.78 33.40
N ILE A 79 -7.59 -13.92 32.86
CA ILE A 79 -8.45 -15.10 33.04
C ILE A 79 -8.37 -15.93 31.75
N LEU A 80 -7.92 -17.17 31.87
CA LEU A 80 -7.84 -18.12 30.77
C LEU A 80 -9.04 -19.08 30.84
N GLY A 81 -10.04 -18.85 30.00
CA GLY A 81 -11.15 -19.78 29.83
C GLY A 81 -10.83 -20.82 28.77
N TYR A 82 -11.14 -22.10 28.99
CA TYR A 82 -10.96 -23.13 27.97
C TYR A 82 -12.13 -24.09 27.80
N THR A 83 -12.31 -24.59 26.57
CA THR A 83 -13.38 -25.52 26.18
C THR A 83 -12.92 -26.41 25.02
N PRO A 84 -13.43 -27.66 24.86
CA PRO A 84 -14.21 -28.42 25.82
C PRO A 84 -13.35 -29.01 26.94
N VAL A 85 -13.98 -29.32 28.07
CA VAL A 85 -13.33 -29.96 29.21
C VAL A 85 -13.17 -31.46 28.95
N THR A 86 -11.95 -31.90 28.66
CA THR A 86 -11.58 -33.30 28.47
C THR A 86 -10.38 -33.64 29.36
N ASN A 87 -10.11 -34.93 29.57
CA ASN A 87 -8.94 -35.36 30.34
C ASN A 87 -7.62 -34.84 29.73
N MET A 88 -7.55 -34.71 28.39
CA MET A 88 -6.38 -34.18 27.71
C MET A 88 -6.27 -32.65 27.85
N THR A 89 -7.33 -31.91 27.56
CA THR A 89 -7.31 -30.43 27.63
C THR A 89 -7.08 -29.93 29.05
N ARG A 90 -7.61 -30.62 30.06
CA ARG A 90 -7.31 -30.33 31.47
C ARG A 90 -5.83 -30.53 31.79
N LYS A 91 -5.21 -31.62 31.33
CA LYS A 91 -3.77 -31.86 31.54
C LYS A 91 -2.90 -30.80 30.85
N ILE A 92 -3.28 -30.38 29.64
CA ILE A 92 -2.60 -29.30 28.91
C ILE A 92 -2.68 -28.01 29.74
N MET A 93 -3.88 -27.59 30.13
CA MET A 93 -4.06 -26.32 30.83
C MET A 93 -3.47 -26.30 32.24
N GLN A 94 -3.49 -27.43 32.97
CA GLN A 94 -2.80 -27.57 34.26
C GLN A 94 -1.29 -27.41 34.12
N LYS A 95 -0.70 -27.95 33.05
CA LYS A 95 0.73 -27.80 32.77
C LYS A 95 1.05 -26.36 32.36
N VAL A 96 0.21 -25.73 31.54
CA VAL A 96 0.35 -24.32 31.16
C VAL A 96 0.32 -23.40 32.37
N SER A 97 -0.65 -23.57 33.28
CA SER A 97 -0.78 -22.70 34.46
C SER A 97 0.34 -22.91 35.47
N PHE A 98 0.76 -24.15 35.72
CA PHE A 98 1.73 -24.47 36.77
C PHE A 98 3.19 -24.29 36.33
N GLU A 99 3.52 -24.65 35.08
CA GLU A 99 4.92 -24.76 34.63
C GLU A 99 5.39 -23.49 33.90
N TYR A 100 4.48 -22.78 33.23
CA TYR A 100 4.87 -21.68 32.33
C TYR A 100 4.50 -20.28 32.86
N PHE A 101 3.51 -20.18 33.75
CA PHE A 101 3.15 -18.93 34.43
C PHE A 101 3.68 -18.91 35.88
N THR A 102 4.22 -17.78 36.32
CA THR A 102 4.83 -17.61 37.66
C THR A 102 3.86 -17.17 38.73
N ASP A 103 2.72 -16.60 38.34
CA ASP A 103 1.68 -16.05 39.21
C ASP A 103 0.35 -16.75 38.92
N ASP A 104 -0.60 -16.67 39.87
CA ASP A 104 -1.92 -17.31 39.83
C ASP A 104 -2.78 -16.83 38.63
N VAL A 105 -2.47 -17.31 37.43
CA VAL A 105 -3.34 -17.16 36.26
C VAL A 105 -4.62 -17.96 36.53
N ILE A 106 -5.75 -17.27 36.52
CA ILE A 106 -7.04 -17.89 36.81
C ILE A 106 -7.49 -18.67 35.58
N THR A 107 -7.48 -20.00 35.68
CA THR A 107 -8.01 -20.87 34.62
C THR A 107 -9.46 -21.27 34.91
N GLU A 108 -10.37 -20.99 33.97
CA GLU A 108 -11.78 -21.35 34.06
C GLU A 108 -12.14 -22.45 33.04
N GLU A 109 -12.89 -23.46 33.50
CA GLU A 109 -13.31 -24.60 32.68
C GLU A 109 -14.72 -24.36 32.12
N PHE A 110 -14.91 -24.50 30.80
CA PHE A 110 -16.20 -24.34 30.14
C PHE A 110 -16.60 -25.57 29.31
N PHE A 111 -17.83 -26.05 29.46
CA PHE A 111 -18.30 -27.25 28.75
C PHE A 111 -18.69 -26.96 27.31
N SER A 112 -19.12 -25.73 27.03
CA SER A 112 -19.59 -25.29 25.72
C SER A 112 -18.91 -23.99 25.28
N GLU A 113 -18.69 -23.85 23.98
CA GLU A 113 -18.19 -22.62 23.36
C GLU A 113 -19.10 -21.42 23.66
N LYS A 114 -20.42 -21.63 23.78
CA LYS A 114 -21.39 -20.58 24.11
C LYS A 114 -21.21 -20.04 25.53
N GLU A 115 -20.96 -20.92 26.50
CA GLU A 115 -20.72 -20.51 27.89
C GLU A 115 -19.44 -19.68 28.00
N LEU A 116 -18.41 -20.07 27.25
CA LEU A 116 -17.16 -19.32 27.15
C LEU A 116 -17.36 -17.95 26.48
N GLU A 117 -18.17 -17.87 25.43
CA GLU A 117 -18.53 -16.59 24.80
C GLU A 117 -19.26 -15.67 25.78
N GLU A 118 -20.26 -16.18 26.50
CA GLU A 118 -21.00 -15.42 27.52
C GLU A 118 -20.05 -14.90 28.62
N ALA A 119 -19.14 -15.75 29.13
CA ALA A 119 -18.13 -15.34 30.11
C ALA A 119 -17.18 -14.26 29.57
N SER A 120 -16.76 -14.37 28.31
CA SER A 120 -15.89 -13.38 27.67
C SER A 120 -16.54 -12.00 27.55
N THR A 121 -17.87 -11.96 27.35
CA THR A 121 -18.60 -10.68 27.31
C THR A 121 -18.73 -10.01 28.67
N LEU A 122 -18.74 -10.80 29.75
CA LEU A 122 -18.82 -10.32 31.14
C LEU A 122 -17.47 -9.78 31.63
N SER A 123 -16.37 -10.45 31.28
CA SER A 123 -15.01 -10.15 31.75
C SER A 123 -14.17 -9.47 30.66
N SER A 124 -14.67 -8.35 30.14
CA SER A 124 -14.26 -7.75 28.85
C SER A 124 -12.76 -7.78 28.50
N SER A 125 -11.86 -7.00 29.12
CA SER A 125 -10.51 -6.82 28.54
C SER A 125 -9.43 -7.82 28.97
N LYS A 126 -9.61 -8.54 30.08
CA LYS A 126 -8.59 -9.45 30.65
C LYS A 126 -8.92 -10.94 30.45
N PHE A 127 -9.96 -11.26 29.70
CA PHE A 127 -10.37 -12.64 29.42
C PHE A 127 -9.82 -13.12 28.08
N VAL A 128 -9.22 -14.30 28.07
CA VAL A 128 -8.79 -14.99 26.85
C VAL A 128 -9.41 -16.38 26.82
N GLY A 129 -10.13 -16.67 25.74
CA GLY A 129 -10.77 -17.95 25.51
C GLY A 129 -9.91 -18.88 24.67
N ILE A 130 -9.86 -20.16 25.03
CA ILE A 130 -9.12 -21.20 24.33
C ILE A 130 -10.12 -22.29 23.91
N VAL A 131 -10.37 -22.41 22.61
CA VAL A 131 -11.28 -23.41 22.05
C VAL A 131 -10.46 -24.52 21.41
N PHE A 132 -10.34 -25.65 22.09
CA PHE A 132 -9.70 -26.85 21.56
C PHE A 132 -10.64 -27.55 20.58
N LYS A 133 -10.14 -27.81 19.37
CA LYS A 133 -10.84 -28.61 18.36
C LYS A 133 -10.46 -30.08 18.45
N ASP A 134 -9.16 -30.33 18.65
CA ASP A 134 -8.56 -31.65 18.77
C ASP A 134 -7.50 -31.64 19.88
N SER A 135 -6.79 -32.75 20.08
CA SER A 135 -5.67 -32.84 21.03
C SER A 135 -4.46 -31.97 20.68
N THR A 136 -4.35 -31.53 19.43
CA THR A 136 -3.22 -30.72 18.91
C THR A 136 -3.67 -29.42 18.25
N SER A 137 -4.97 -29.17 18.12
CA SER A 137 -5.54 -28.03 17.40
C SER A 137 -6.41 -27.21 18.33
N TYR A 138 -6.16 -25.91 18.39
CA TYR A 138 -6.89 -24.97 19.23
C TYR A 138 -7.06 -23.62 18.53
N GLN A 139 -7.98 -22.82 19.06
CA GLN A 139 -8.26 -21.47 18.61
C GLN A 139 -8.26 -20.53 19.81
N LEU A 140 -7.50 -19.44 19.72
CA LEU A 140 -7.48 -18.42 20.75
C LEU A 140 -8.51 -17.33 20.41
N ARG A 141 -9.26 -16.89 21.41
CA ARG A 141 -10.28 -15.86 21.34
C ARG A 141 -9.92 -14.75 22.29
N PHE A 142 -9.58 -13.60 21.72
CA PHE A 142 -9.27 -12.39 22.47
C PHE A 142 -10.44 -11.41 22.36
N PHE A 143 -10.56 -10.53 23.35
CA PHE A 143 -11.56 -9.46 23.32
C PHE A 143 -11.41 -8.60 22.05
N PRO A 144 -12.52 -8.20 21.40
CA PRO A 144 -12.48 -7.37 20.21
C PRO A 144 -11.65 -6.10 20.42
N GLY A 145 -10.64 -5.90 19.57
CA GLY A 145 -9.74 -4.75 19.63
C GLY A 145 -8.44 -4.95 20.42
N ALA A 146 -8.29 -6.07 21.15
CA ALA A 146 -7.01 -6.42 21.79
C ALA A 146 -5.98 -6.91 20.77
N ILE A 147 -6.44 -7.59 19.72
CA ILE A 147 -5.60 -8.12 18.64
C ILE A 147 -6.27 -7.83 17.30
N THR A 148 -5.47 -7.55 16.28
CA THR A 148 -5.94 -7.39 14.91
C THR A 148 -6.40 -8.75 14.33
N MET A 149 -7.36 -8.69 13.41
CA MET A 149 -7.83 -9.91 12.74
C MET A 149 -6.75 -10.44 11.80
N SER A 150 -6.57 -11.76 11.77
CA SER A 150 -5.60 -12.38 10.86
C SER A 150 -5.98 -12.06 9.42
N SER A 151 -5.05 -11.47 8.67
CA SER A 151 -5.21 -11.23 7.24
C SER A 151 -4.21 -12.07 6.45
N ILE A 152 -4.66 -12.63 5.31
CA ILE A 152 -3.80 -13.37 4.38
C ILE A 152 -2.93 -12.40 3.56
N HIS A 153 -3.24 -11.11 3.62
CA HIS A 153 -2.56 -10.08 2.85
C HIS A 153 -1.36 -9.57 3.66
N VAL A 154 -0.21 -9.51 3.01
CA VAL A 154 0.96 -8.85 3.59
C VAL A 154 0.63 -7.37 3.77
N GLU A 155 0.75 -6.88 5.00
CA GLU A 155 0.50 -5.48 5.33
C GLU A 155 1.33 -4.54 4.45
N SER A 156 0.72 -3.41 4.08
CA SER A 156 1.42 -2.36 3.35
C SER A 156 2.50 -1.74 4.22
N ARG A 157 3.69 -1.53 3.67
CA ARG A 157 4.81 -0.82 4.32
C ARG A 157 4.42 0.54 4.92
N ALA A 158 3.38 1.20 4.38
CA ALA A 158 2.88 2.46 4.90
C ALA A 158 2.26 2.33 6.31
N SER A 159 1.62 1.19 6.62
CA SER A 159 1.01 0.90 7.91
C SER A 159 2.08 0.78 9.02
N CYS A 160 3.25 0.25 8.66
CA CYS A 160 4.39 0.00 9.54
C CYS A 160 5.49 1.07 9.50
N SER A 161 5.16 2.31 9.09
CA SER A 161 6.16 3.36 8.90
C SER A 161 6.79 3.88 10.20
N SER A 162 6.15 3.69 11.35
CA SER A 162 6.75 3.94 12.66
C SER A 162 6.25 2.92 13.67
N PHE A 163 7.15 2.41 14.53
CA PHE A 163 6.79 1.49 15.62
C PHE A 163 5.70 2.07 16.55
N SER A 164 5.63 3.40 16.66
CA SER A 164 4.60 4.12 17.41
C SER A 164 3.20 4.07 16.80
N LYS A 165 3.06 3.71 15.52
CA LYS A 165 1.76 3.59 14.83
C LYS A 165 1.22 2.15 14.81
N GLY A 166 1.93 1.22 15.45
CA GLY A 166 1.49 -0.17 15.65
C GLY A 166 1.46 -0.96 14.35
N CYS A 167 2.49 -1.77 14.11
CA CYS A 167 2.39 -2.85 13.11
C CYS A 167 1.45 -3.93 13.63
N GLU A 168 0.52 -4.44 12.81
CA GLU A 168 -0.38 -5.51 13.24
C GLU A 168 0.41 -6.73 13.71
N SER A 169 1.49 -7.08 13.01
CA SER A 169 2.40 -8.17 13.42
C SER A 169 3.01 -7.99 14.82
N VAL A 170 3.32 -6.76 15.22
CA VAL A 170 3.88 -6.45 16.55
C VAL A 170 2.80 -6.51 17.62
N THR A 171 1.53 -6.26 17.26
CA THR A 171 0.42 -6.38 18.23
C THR A 171 0.28 -7.81 18.77
N TYR A 172 0.52 -8.85 17.96
CA TYR A 172 0.52 -10.24 18.44
C TYR A 172 1.63 -10.53 19.46
N TRP A 173 2.77 -9.84 19.35
CA TRP A 173 3.86 -9.96 20.31
C TRP A 173 3.54 -9.21 21.61
N GLN A 174 3.07 -7.96 21.51
CA GLN A 174 2.78 -7.10 22.66
C GLN A 174 1.51 -7.49 23.43
N SER A 175 0.51 -8.04 22.76
CA SER A 175 -0.74 -8.52 23.39
C SER A 175 -0.58 -9.80 24.21
N GLY A 176 0.59 -10.45 24.13
CA GLY A 176 0.83 -11.75 24.78
C GLY A 176 0.32 -12.95 23.97
N PHE A 177 -0.30 -12.75 22.80
CA PHE A 177 -0.76 -13.87 21.95
C PHE A 177 0.35 -14.89 21.67
N ALA A 178 1.53 -14.41 21.25
CA ALA A 178 2.68 -15.28 20.97
C ALA A 178 3.17 -16.05 22.20
N VAL A 179 3.08 -15.43 23.38
CA VAL A 179 3.46 -16.04 24.66
C VAL A 179 2.49 -17.17 25.01
N LEU A 180 1.18 -16.92 24.96
CA LEU A 180 0.18 -17.95 25.23
C LEU A 180 0.25 -19.10 24.22
N GLN A 181 0.47 -18.78 22.94
CA GLN A 181 0.66 -19.79 21.89
C GLN A 181 1.89 -20.67 22.20
N ALA A 182 3.03 -20.06 22.55
CA ALA A 182 4.23 -20.80 22.92
C ALA A 182 4.03 -21.69 24.16
N CYS A 183 3.29 -21.22 25.17
CA CYS A 183 2.96 -22.01 26.36
C CYS A 183 2.11 -23.25 26.03
N ILE A 184 1.03 -23.06 25.24
CA ILE A 184 0.13 -24.16 24.86
C ILE A 184 0.86 -25.16 23.96
N ASP A 185 1.62 -24.67 22.96
CA ASP A 185 2.38 -25.52 22.06
C ASP A 185 3.46 -26.31 22.81
N ALA A 186 4.17 -25.68 23.76
CA ALA A 186 5.14 -26.36 24.62
C ALA A 186 4.48 -27.48 25.44
N ALA A 187 3.30 -27.22 26.03
CA ALA A 187 2.56 -28.24 26.78
C ALA A 187 2.12 -29.41 25.88
N ILE A 188 1.58 -29.12 24.69
CA ILE A 188 1.14 -30.15 23.73
C ILE A 188 2.34 -30.99 23.28
N ILE A 189 3.45 -30.36 22.90
CA ILE A 189 4.66 -31.07 22.46
C ILE A 189 5.20 -31.95 23.59
N GLN A 190 5.27 -31.44 24.82
CA GLN A 190 5.78 -32.21 25.94
C GLN A 190 4.86 -33.38 26.30
N LEU A 191 3.55 -33.20 26.25
CA LEU A 191 2.59 -34.28 26.53
C LEU A 191 2.55 -35.36 25.45
N THR A 192 2.87 -35.00 24.20
CA THR A 192 2.86 -35.94 23.06
C THR A 192 4.20 -36.65 22.86
N THR A 193 5.31 -35.94 23.03
CA THR A 193 6.67 -36.45 22.74
C THR A 193 7.48 -36.82 23.99
N ASN A 194 6.97 -36.48 25.19
CA ASN A 194 7.68 -36.62 26.46
C ASN A 194 9.02 -35.83 26.52
N HIS A 195 9.16 -34.80 25.68
CA HIS A 195 10.33 -33.92 25.61
C HIS A 195 9.91 -32.46 25.82
N SER A 196 10.56 -31.75 26.75
CA SER A 196 10.28 -30.34 27.04
C SER A 196 11.01 -29.42 26.06
N VAL A 197 10.27 -28.53 25.39
CA VAL A 197 10.81 -27.53 24.44
C VAL A 197 10.67 -26.10 25.00
N TRP A 198 10.21 -25.95 26.24
CA TRP A 198 9.90 -24.66 26.84
C TRP A 198 11.12 -23.72 26.94
N GLU A 199 12.27 -24.21 27.40
CA GLU A 199 13.48 -23.38 27.53
C GLU A 199 13.95 -22.85 26.17
N GLU A 200 13.88 -23.70 25.13
CA GLU A 200 14.22 -23.32 23.77
C GLU A 200 13.27 -22.22 23.27
N LEU A 201 11.95 -22.43 23.39
CA LEU A 201 10.92 -21.46 22.98
C LEU A 201 11.03 -20.13 23.75
N PHE A 202 11.24 -20.19 25.06
CA PHE A 202 11.37 -18.99 25.90
C PHE A 202 12.62 -18.17 25.55
N SER A 203 13.72 -18.85 25.19
CA SER A 203 14.96 -18.19 24.79
C SER A 203 14.89 -17.56 23.39
N THR A 204 13.89 -17.90 22.58
CA THR A 204 13.74 -17.32 21.25
C THR A 204 13.44 -15.83 21.33
N LYS A 205 14.12 -15.08 20.46
CA LYS A 205 13.93 -13.64 20.30
C LYS A 205 13.22 -13.36 18.99
N ALA A 206 12.19 -12.54 19.05
CA ALA A 206 11.53 -12.05 17.84
C ALA A 206 12.19 -10.75 17.41
N ALA A 207 12.39 -10.59 16.10
CA ALA A 207 12.83 -9.34 15.52
C ALA A 207 11.95 -8.98 14.33
N VAL A 208 11.54 -7.70 14.27
CA VAL A 208 10.92 -7.15 13.08
C VAL A 208 12.01 -6.91 12.06
N MET A 209 11.89 -7.55 10.90
CA MET A 209 12.86 -7.40 9.83
C MET A 209 12.80 -5.99 9.23
N GLY A 210 13.97 -5.38 9.07
CA GLY A 210 14.10 -4.10 8.40
C GLY A 210 13.74 -4.20 6.91
N ALA A 211 13.45 -3.06 6.30
CA ALA A 211 13.15 -2.97 4.89
C ALA A 211 14.01 -1.89 4.23
N ALA A 212 14.71 -2.25 3.15
CA ALA A 212 15.55 -1.33 2.38
C ALA A 212 14.75 -0.16 1.81
N ALA A 213 15.34 1.03 1.69
CA ALA A 213 14.66 2.20 1.13
C ALA A 213 14.01 1.88 -0.24
N ASN A 214 12.75 2.25 -0.41
CA ASN A 214 12.05 2.02 -1.68
C ASN A 214 11.18 3.21 -2.08
N MET A 215 11.00 3.37 -3.39
CA MET A 215 10.16 4.42 -3.95
C MET A 215 8.94 3.76 -4.57
N LYS A 216 7.78 3.95 -3.95
CA LYS A 216 6.53 3.42 -4.50
C LYS A 216 6.01 4.41 -5.53
N ILE A 217 6.02 3.96 -6.78
CA ILE A 217 5.46 4.72 -7.88
C ILE A 217 3.97 4.42 -7.94
N ASP A 218 3.15 5.43 -7.67
CA ASP A 218 1.71 5.32 -7.89
C ASP A 218 1.44 5.46 -9.40
N TYR A 219 1.00 4.36 -10.03
CA TYR A 219 0.76 4.31 -11.48
C TYR A 219 -0.43 5.17 -11.91
N PHE A 220 -1.45 5.30 -11.04
CA PHE A 220 -2.67 6.05 -11.33
C PHE A 220 -2.42 7.54 -11.66
N PRO A 221 -1.80 8.35 -10.78
CA PRO A 221 -1.52 9.76 -11.12
C PRO A 221 -0.61 9.88 -12.33
N ARG A 222 0.31 8.93 -12.54
CA ARG A 222 1.19 8.92 -13.70
C ARG A 222 0.44 8.67 -15.02
N ALA A 223 -0.53 7.78 -15.02
CA ALA A 223 -1.41 7.54 -16.17
C ALA A 223 -2.25 8.80 -16.49
N VAL A 224 -2.78 9.46 -15.46
CA VAL A 224 -3.54 10.72 -15.63
C VAL A 224 -2.66 11.82 -16.23
N ILE A 225 -1.42 11.99 -15.75
CA ILE A 225 -0.46 12.96 -16.29
C ILE A 225 -0.18 12.70 -17.78
N LEU A 226 -0.02 11.43 -18.19
CA LEU A 226 0.21 11.09 -19.60
C LEU A 226 -0.98 11.44 -20.49
N ILE A 227 -2.20 11.13 -20.07
CA ILE A 227 -3.42 11.49 -20.80
C ILE A 227 -3.54 13.02 -20.90
N TYR A 228 -3.28 13.71 -19.80
CA TYR A 228 -3.34 15.16 -19.74
C TYR A 228 -2.32 15.82 -20.67
N LEU A 229 -1.10 15.26 -20.76
CA LEU A 229 -0.06 15.73 -21.67
C LEU A 229 -0.51 15.64 -23.14
N VAL A 230 -1.17 14.55 -23.54
CA VAL A 230 -1.74 14.43 -24.89
C VAL A 230 -2.79 15.50 -25.16
N ILE A 231 -3.68 15.75 -24.19
CA ILE A 231 -4.71 16.80 -24.30
C ILE A 231 -4.06 18.18 -24.40
N ALA A 232 -3.01 18.46 -23.63
CA ALA A 232 -2.29 19.74 -23.63
C ALA A 232 -1.67 20.06 -25.00
N PHE A 233 -1.21 19.05 -25.74
CA PHE A 233 -0.63 19.22 -27.07
C PHE A 233 -1.68 19.20 -28.21
N SER A 234 -2.89 18.73 -27.96
CA SER A 234 -3.96 18.66 -28.98
C SER A 234 -4.32 20.00 -29.65
N PRO A 235 -4.31 21.17 -28.96
CA PRO A 235 -4.65 22.44 -29.59
C PRO A 235 -3.63 22.83 -30.67
N PHE A 236 -2.35 22.49 -30.52
CA PHE A 236 -1.36 22.75 -31.56
C PHE A 236 -1.70 22.03 -32.87
N GLY A 237 -2.06 20.75 -32.77
CA GLY A 237 -2.50 19.96 -33.92
C GLY A 237 -3.78 20.52 -34.55
N TYR A 238 -4.74 20.94 -33.72
CA TYR A 238 -6.01 21.54 -34.16
C TYR A 238 -5.80 22.85 -34.93
N TYR A 239 -5.04 23.80 -34.38
CA TYR A 239 -4.75 25.06 -35.07
C TYR A 239 -3.94 24.86 -36.35
N LEU A 240 -2.93 23.97 -36.34
CA LEU A 240 -2.19 23.60 -37.54
C LEU A 240 -3.13 23.04 -38.62
N ALA A 241 -4.02 22.13 -38.26
CA ALA A 241 -4.98 21.53 -39.19
C ALA A 241 -5.92 22.57 -39.80
N ILE A 242 -6.48 23.48 -39.01
CA ILE A 242 -7.31 24.59 -39.51
C ILE A 242 -6.53 25.44 -40.51
N HIS A 243 -5.30 25.82 -40.17
CA HIS A 243 -4.46 26.63 -41.06
C HIS A 243 -4.17 25.93 -42.39
N ILE A 244 -3.88 24.62 -42.37
CA ILE A 244 -3.66 23.82 -43.57
C ILE A 244 -4.93 23.71 -44.41
N VAL A 245 -6.08 23.44 -43.78
CA VAL A 245 -7.38 23.31 -44.49
C VAL A 245 -7.78 24.65 -45.10
N ALA A 246 -7.66 25.76 -44.37
CA ALA A 246 -7.95 27.09 -44.88
C ALA A 246 -7.01 27.50 -46.03
N GLU A 247 -5.74 27.07 -45.99
CA GLU A 247 -4.81 27.28 -47.10
C GLU A 247 -5.20 26.47 -48.34
N LYS A 248 -5.65 25.22 -48.14
CA LYS A 248 -6.12 24.32 -49.20
C LYS A 248 -7.40 24.84 -49.85
N GLU A 249 -8.37 25.28 -49.06
CA GLU A 249 -9.65 25.83 -49.52
C GLU A 249 -9.45 27.09 -50.38
N LYS A 250 -8.54 27.97 -49.95
CA LYS A 250 -8.18 29.19 -50.69
C LYS A 250 -7.26 28.94 -51.89
N ARG A 251 -6.93 27.67 -52.19
CA ARG A 251 -6.00 27.25 -53.27
C ARG A 251 -4.68 28.02 -53.29
N LEU A 252 -4.22 28.50 -52.13
CA LEU A 252 -3.04 29.37 -52.06
C LEU A 252 -1.76 28.66 -52.50
N LYS A 253 -1.71 27.33 -52.39
CA LYS A 253 -0.61 26.50 -52.91
C LYS A 253 -0.57 26.43 -54.44
N GLU A 254 -1.72 26.58 -55.12
CA GLU A 254 -1.79 26.60 -56.59
C GLU A 254 -1.25 27.92 -57.13
N PHE A 255 -1.55 29.05 -56.47
CA PHE A 255 -0.98 30.36 -56.80
C PHE A 255 0.54 30.47 -56.56
N LEU A 256 1.09 29.63 -55.68
CA LEU A 256 2.52 29.58 -55.36
C LEU A 256 3.32 28.62 -56.25
N LYS A 257 2.65 27.87 -57.15
CA LYS A 257 3.27 26.96 -58.13
C LYS A 257 3.57 27.62 -59.49
N ILE A 258 3.28 28.91 -59.63
CA ILE A 258 3.57 29.72 -60.82
C ILE A 258 4.96 30.36 -60.68
#